data_AF-A0A3B8V2T7-F1
#
_entry.id   AF-A0A3B8V2T7-F1
#
_cell.length_a   1.000
_cell.length_b   1.000
_cell.length_c   1.000
_cell.angle_alpha   90.00
_cell.angle_beta   90.00
_cell.angle_gamma   90.00
#
_symmetry.space_group_name_H-M   'P 1'
#
loop_
_entity.id
_entity.type
_entity.pdbx_description
1 polymer ?
#
loop_
_entity_poly.entity_id
_entity_poly.type
_entity_poly.pdbx_seq_one_letter_code
_entity_poly.pdbx_strand_id
1 'polypeptide(L)'
;MGKLKRAILPGMVLVAAYYAVFGGEYSWFELRDARAAVEEERADLGELERQIDSLRAWADSLQIDSVTLERIARERFGMIRDHEILYLFAQPRDTTRLPTDTTSAASR
;
A
#
# COMPACT_ATOMS: atom_id res chain seq x y z
N MET A 1 16.48 -8.08 74.19
CA MET A 1 16.29 -7.43 72.87
C MET A 1 16.36 -8.36 71.64
N GLY A 2 16.33 -9.71 71.76
CA GLY A 2 16.50 -10.59 70.59
C GLY A 2 15.22 -10.84 69.76
N LYS A 3 14.05 -10.94 70.41
CA LYS A 3 12.77 -11.26 69.75
C LYS A 3 12.23 -10.13 68.88
N LEU A 4 12.46 -8.87 69.29
CA LEU A 4 12.03 -7.69 68.55
C LEU A 4 12.77 -7.56 67.21
N LYS A 5 14.11 -7.74 67.20
CA LYS A 5 14.90 -7.77 65.95
C LYS A 5 14.46 -8.89 65.00
N ARG A 6 14.02 -10.03 65.56
CA ARG A 6 13.54 -11.19 64.80
C ARG A 6 12.17 -10.98 64.14
N ALA A 7 11.35 -10.08 64.67
CA ALA A 7 10.05 -9.72 64.11
C ALA A 7 10.12 -8.49 63.18
N ILE A 8 11.10 -7.62 63.38
CA ILE A 8 11.34 -6.46 62.49
C ILE A 8 11.75 -6.92 61.10
N LEU A 9 12.60 -7.95 60.99
CA LEU A 9 13.06 -8.45 59.69
C LEU A 9 11.92 -8.91 58.77
N PRO A 10 11.01 -9.82 59.19
CA PRO A 10 9.88 -10.20 58.34
C PRO A 10 8.91 -9.05 58.10
N GLY A 11 8.70 -8.16 59.08
CA GLY A 11 7.88 -6.97 58.89
C GLY A 11 8.44 -6.05 57.80
N MET A 12 9.75 -5.82 57.79
CA MET A 12 10.42 -5.00 56.78
C MET A 12 10.38 -5.66 55.39
N VAL A 13 10.56 -6.97 55.31
CA VAL A 13 10.43 -7.73 54.06
C VAL A 13 9.01 -7.66 53.52
N LEU A 14 8.00 -7.74 54.39
CA LEU A 14 6.60 -7.70 53.99
C LEU A 14 6.19 -6.31 53.49
N VAL A 15 6.68 -5.24 54.13
CA VAL A 15 6.52 -3.87 53.65
C VAL A 15 7.26 -3.65 52.33
N ALA A 16 8.48 -4.18 52.17
CA ALA A 16 9.22 -4.10 50.91
C ALA A 16 8.51 -4.86 49.77
N ALA A 17 7.95 -6.04 50.06
CA ALA A 17 7.16 -6.81 49.11
C ALA A 17 5.85 -6.09 48.75
N TYR A 18 5.16 -5.52 49.74
CA TYR A 18 3.97 -4.70 49.51
C TYR A 18 4.30 -3.49 48.64
N TYR A 19 5.40 -2.79 48.90
CA TYR A 19 5.82 -1.62 48.11
C TYR A 19 6.25 -2.01 46.69
N ALA A 20 6.86 -3.19 46.51
CA ALA A 20 7.18 -3.72 45.19
C ALA A 20 5.92 -4.06 44.36
N VAL A 21 4.84 -4.50 45.02
CA VAL A 21 3.57 -4.87 44.38
C VAL A 21 2.64 -3.67 44.19
N PHE A 22 2.53 -2.77 45.17
CA PHE A 22 1.52 -1.69 45.22
C PHE A 22 2.10 -0.26 45.24
N GLY A 23 3.37 -0.08 45.59
CA GLY A 23 3.99 1.24 45.82
C GLY A 23 4.86 1.76 44.68
N GLY A 24 4.98 1.02 43.58
CA GLY A 24 5.84 1.41 42.47
C GLY A 24 5.04 2.09 41.36
N GLU A 25 4.94 3.42 41.40
CA GLU A 25 4.71 4.25 40.20
C GLU A 25 5.82 4.05 39.12
N TYR A 26 6.78 3.15 39.36
CA TYR A 26 7.86 2.71 38.47
C TYR A 26 8.26 1.24 38.80
N SER A 27 7.31 0.32 38.95
CA SER A 27 7.61 -1.09 39.28
C SER A 27 8.30 -1.80 38.09
N TRP A 28 9.29 -2.65 38.38
CA TRP A 28 10.13 -3.41 37.43
C TRP A 28 9.39 -4.11 36.27
N PHE A 29 8.09 -4.33 36.40
CA PHE A 29 7.21 -4.83 35.35
C PHE A 29 7.05 -3.84 34.20
N GLU A 30 6.98 -2.54 34.47
CA GLU A 30 6.81 -1.51 33.44
C GLU A 30 8.06 -1.35 32.55
N LEU A 31 9.26 -1.61 33.08
CA LEU A 31 10.48 -1.63 32.24
C LEU A 31 10.51 -2.84 31.29
N ARG A 32 9.86 -3.95 31.68
CA ARG A 32 9.65 -5.12 30.80
C ARG A 32 8.52 -4.88 29.81
N ASP A 33 7.42 -4.28 30.25
CA ASP A 33 6.26 -3.98 29.41
C ASP A 33 6.57 -2.85 28.41
N ALA A 34 7.30 -1.81 28.82
CA ALA A 34 7.81 -0.78 27.91
C ALA A 34 8.81 -1.35 26.89
N ARG A 35 9.59 -2.36 27.27
CA ARG A 35 10.48 -3.05 26.33
C ARG A 35 9.72 -3.97 25.38
N ALA A 36 8.65 -4.62 25.85
CA ALA A 36 7.75 -5.40 25.00
C ALA A 36 6.99 -4.49 24.01
N ALA A 37 6.48 -3.36 24.48
CA ALA A 37 5.79 -2.37 23.64
C ALA A 37 6.71 -1.76 22.58
N VAL A 38 7.99 -1.51 22.89
CA VAL A 38 8.98 -1.03 21.91
C VAL A 38 9.29 -2.09 20.85
N GLU A 39 9.31 -3.38 21.20
CA GLU A 39 9.54 -4.45 20.22
C GLU A 39 8.30 -4.72 19.35
N GLU A 40 7.10 -4.55 19.88
CA GLU A 40 5.85 -4.64 19.12
C GLU A 40 5.74 -3.49 18.10
N GLU A 41 5.98 -2.25 18.51
CA GLU A 41 5.95 -1.08 17.62
C GLU A 41 7.02 -1.17 16.50
N ARG A 42 8.17 -1.79 16.79
CA ARG A 42 9.23 -2.03 15.78
C ARG A 42 8.83 -3.08 14.75
N ALA A 43 8.06 -4.09 15.15
CA ALA A 43 7.57 -5.12 14.23
C ALA A 43 6.58 -4.51 13.21
N ASP A 44 5.71 -3.61 13.67
CA ASP A 44 4.75 -2.90 12.83
C ASP A 44 5.42 -1.95 11.84
N LEU A 45 6.46 -1.23 12.28
CA LEU A 45 7.29 -0.40 11.39
C LEU A 45 7.98 -1.24 10.31
N GLY A 46 8.49 -2.43 10.66
CA GLY A 46 9.14 -3.32 9.71
C GLY A 46 8.20 -3.92 8.66
N GLU A 47 6.91 -4.11 8.98
CA GLU A 47 5.90 -4.51 7.99
C GLU A 47 5.54 -3.34 7.06
N LEU A 48 5.46 -2.12 7.60
CA LEU A 48 5.16 -0.94 6.81
C LEU A 48 6.30 -0.55 5.85
N GLU A 49 7.55 -0.67 6.29
CA GLU A 49 8.74 -0.47 5.45
C GLU A 49 8.78 -1.48 4.30
N ARG A 50 8.50 -2.76 4.58
CA ARG A 50 8.42 -3.79 3.53
C ARG A 50 7.35 -3.49 2.48
N GLN A 51 6.19 -2.97 2.90
CA GLN A 51 5.15 -2.55 1.97
C GLN A 51 5.60 -1.39 1.10
N ILE A 52 6.21 -0.36 1.68
CA ILE A 52 6.74 0.80 0.94
C ILE A 52 7.80 0.37 -0.08
N ASP A 53 8.73 -0.50 0.31
CA ASP A 53 9.77 -1.00 -0.59
C ASP A 53 9.19 -1.85 -1.72
N SER A 54 8.18 -2.68 -1.44
CA SER A 54 7.49 -3.44 -2.47
C SER A 54 6.76 -2.54 -3.48
N LEU A 55 6.13 -1.46 -3.01
CA LEU A 55 5.43 -0.49 -3.85
C LEU A 55 6.41 0.32 -4.70
N ARG A 56 7.56 0.71 -4.13
CA ARG A 56 8.63 1.38 -4.88
C ARG A 56 9.20 0.46 -5.96
N ALA A 57 9.52 -0.78 -5.62
CA ALA A 57 10.01 -1.75 -6.60
C ALA A 57 9.00 -1.98 -7.74
N TRP A 58 7.70 -2.01 -7.42
CA TRP A 58 6.66 -2.11 -8.44
C TRP A 58 6.57 -0.86 -9.33
N ALA A 59 6.58 0.34 -8.73
CA ALA A 59 6.61 1.59 -9.47
C ALA A 59 7.84 1.69 -10.38
N ASP A 60 9.01 1.31 -9.89
CA ASP A 60 10.26 1.28 -10.66
C ASP A 60 10.15 0.28 -11.82
N SER A 61 9.57 -0.90 -11.59
CA SER A 61 9.35 -1.89 -12.66
C SER A 61 8.39 -1.39 -13.74
N LEU A 62 7.34 -0.65 -13.37
CA LEU A 62 6.43 -0.02 -14.32
C LEU A 62 7.10 1.12 -15.09
N GLN A 63 7.98 1.88 -14.44
CA GLN A 63 8.75 2.92 -15.08
C GLN A 63 9.75 2.35 -16.08
N ILE A 64 10.36 1.20 -15.75
CA ILE A 64 11.26 0.46 -16.64
C ILE A 64 10.47 -0.18 -17.79
N ASP A 65 9.29 -0.74 -17.53
CA ASP A 65 8.40 -1.29 -18.56
C ASP A 65 7.50 -0.22 -19.22
N SER A 66 8.15 0.83 -19.70
CA SER A 66 7.53 1.89 -20.50
C SER A 66 6.77 1.35 -21.73
N VAL A 67 7.17 0.19 -22.26
CA VAL A 67 6.53 -0.45 -23.41
C VAL A 67 5.12 -0.94 -23.05
N THR A 68 4.94 -1.53 -21.88
CA THR A 68 3.61 -1.93 -21.40
C THR A 68 2.70 -0.71 -21.16
N LEU A 69 3.24 0.38 -20.60
CA LEU A 69 2.49 1.63 -20.44
C LEU A 69 2.09 2.24 -21.79
N GLU A 70 3.01 2.27 -22.76
CA GLU A 70 2.76 2.76 -24.11
C GLU A 70 1.68 1.94 -24.82
N ARG A 71 1.72 0.60 -24.68
CA ARG A 71 0.70 -0.29 -25.22
C ARG A 71 -0.68 0.00 -24.62
N ILE A 72 -0.80 0.10 -23.29
CA ILE A 72 -2.08 0.40 -22.63
C ILE A 72 -2.60 1.79 -23.05
N ALA A 73 -1.71 2.78 -23.12
CA ALA A 73 -2.05 4.13 -23.55
C ALA A 73 -2.61 4.15 -24.99
N ARG A 74 -2.03 3.36 -25.90
CA ARG A 74 -2.49 3.24 -27.29
C ARG A 74 -3.76 2.42 -27.43
N GLU A 75 -3.83 1.24 -26.83
CA GLU A 75 -4.94 0.30 -27.01
C GLU A 75 -6.22 0.77 -26.31
N ARG A 76 -6.09 1.24 -25.06
CA ARG A 76 -7.25 1.56 -24.23
C ARG A 76 -7.67 3.02 -24.30
N PHE A 77 -6.71 3.92 -24.52
CA PHE A 77 -6.94 5.35 -24.48
C PHE A 77 -6.69 6.04 -25.84
N GLY A 78 -6.19 5.32 -26.86
CA GLY A 78 -5.90 5.88 -28.18
C GLY A 78 -4.87 7.01 -28.16
N MET A 79 -4.05 7.09 -27.12
CA MET A 79 -3.09 8.18 -26.94
C MET A 79 -1.93 8.05 -27.93
N ILE A 80 -1.54 9.16 -28.52
CA ILE A 80 -0.37 9.27 -29.40
C ILE A 80 0.74 10.04 -28.69
N ARG A 81 2.00 9.77 -29.04
CA ARG A 81 3.13 10.52 -28.49
C ARG A 81 3.22 11.89 -29.16
N ASP A 82 3.76 12.88 -28.45
CA ASP A 82 4.06 14.17 -29.06
C ASP A 82 4.98 13.95 -30.28
N HIS A 83 4.65 14.60 -31.40
CA HIS A 83 5.37 14.50 -32.69
C HIS A 83 5.17 13.17 -33.46
N GLU A 84 4.19 12.34 -33.10
CA GLU A 84 3.76 11.18 -33.88
C GLU A 84 2.51 11.52 -34.72
N ILE A 85 2.43 11.02 -35.96
CA ILE A 85 1.25 11.19 -36.83
C ILE A 85 0.61 9.82 -37.07
N LEU A 86 -0.61 9.63 -36.57
CA LEU A 86 -1.38 8.39 -36.73
C LEU A 86 -2.24 8.45 -38.00
N TYR A 87 -2.01 7.52 -38.95
CA TYR A 87 -2.87 7.36 -40.13
C TYR A 87 -3.89 6.26 -39.89
N LEU A 88 -5.14 6.62 -39.63
CA LEU A 88 -6.25 5.67 -39.58
C LEU A 88 -6.84 5.48 -40.97
N PHE A 89 -6.74 4.28 -41.51
CA PHE A 89 -7.45 3.92 -42.73
C PHE A 89 -8.90 3.60 -42.36
N ALA A 90 -9.81 4.52 -42.66
CA ALA A 90 -11.24 4.22 -42.62
C ALA A 90 -11.51 3.10 -43.65
N GLN A 91 -12.14 2.01 -43.22
CA GLN A 91 -12.64 1.01 -44.16
C GLN A 91 -13.51 1.71 -45.21
N PRO A 92 -13.44 1.32 -46.49
CA PRO A 92 -14.29 1.90 -47.51
C PRO A 92 -15.73 1.73 -47.06
N ARG A 93 -16.41 2.85 -46.73
CA ARG A 93 -17.86 2.82 -46.73
C ARG A 93 -18.22 2.43 -48.16
N ASP A 94 -19.01 1.37 -48.32
CA ASP A 94 -19.56 0.97 -49.62
C ASP A 94 -20.33 2.15 -50.23
N THR A 95 -19.62 3.05 -50.90
CA THR A 95 -20.16 4.08 -51.77
C THR A 95 -20.35 3.46 -53.15
N THR A 96 -21.07 2.34 -53.19
CA THR A 96 -21.49 1.67 -54.43
C THR A 96 -23.01 1.61 -54.47
N ARG A 97 -23.67 2.71 -54.12
CA ARG A 97 -25.02 2.99 -54.62
C ARG A 97 -24.86 3.97 -55.77
N LEU A 98 -24.54 3.43 -56.94
CA LEU A 98 -24.84 4.12 -58.19
C LEU A 98 -26.35 4.39 -58.19
N PRO A 99 -26.81 5.64 -58.39
CA PRO A 99 -28.21 5.86 -58.69
C PRO A 99 -28.48 5.08 -59.96
N THR A 100 -29.23 3.99 -59.82
CA THR A 100 -29.74 3.27 -60.96
C THR A 100 -30.90 4.12 -61.46
N ASP A 101 -30.59 5.16 -62.23
CA ASP A 101 -31.56 5.78 -63.13
C ASP A 101 -31.76 4.80 -64.29
N THR A 102 -32.40 3.69 -63.96
CA THR A 102 -33.09 2.83 -64.90
C THR A 102 -34.19 3.65 -65.57
N THR A 103 -34.07 3.78 -66.89
CA THR A 103 -35.17 3.63 -67.83
C THR A 103 -36.42 4.51 -67.60
N SER A 104 -36.52 5.60 -68.38
CA SER A 104 -37.74 5.83 -69.19
C SER A 104 -37.44 6.80 -70.32
N ALA A 105 -36.77 6.30 -71.35
CA ALA A 105 -37.01 6.75 -72.71
C ALA A 105 -38.35 6.15 -73.15
N ALA A 106 -39.47 6.82 -72.87
CA ALA A 106 -40.75 6.67 -73.56
C ALA A 106 -41.82 7.57 -72.93
N SER A 107 -42.11 8.72 -73.56
CA SER A 107 -43.47 9.05 -74.02
C SER A 107 -43.58 10.51 -74.46
N ARG A 108 -43.92 10.64 -75.75
CA ARG A 108 -44.76 11.65 -76.42
C ARG A 108 -44.31 13.10 -76.47
#